data_AF-A0A1Z5K8L8-F1
#
_entry.id   AF-A0A1Z5K8L8-F1
#
_cell.length_a   1.000
_cell.length_b   1.000
_cell.length_c   1.000
_cell.angle_alpha   90.00
_cell.angle_beta   90.00
_cell.angle_gamma   90.00
#
_symmetry.space_group_name_H-M   'P 1'
#
loop_
_entity.id
_entity.type
_entity.pdbx_description
1 polymer ?
#
loop_
_entity_poly.entity_id
_entity_poly.type
_entity_poly.pdbx_seq_one_letter_code
_entity_poly.pdbx_strand_id
1 'polypeptide(L)'
;MSYEIPEEFEPVLDTDLPAELHDEFHVLYDEICAVCQHDDFDDIDSAAERLYQHIKESVSAHPILARTVYVYNHRKWTLLKIVCDRTLYLCHKAIKFLIEANPHALLWADTDNKVYRGPIYMLTGHTDNFVLFPWIVERYPWIFKHELCQQYPPHLSMVKCSVNDLSCCLEHTQEIRKFYELYPEGLAEKGEEGRLGNPLMVSLTGRHEPDADLFIWMAEQYPEAVHDDYGENFTLLHEVCASLAEKRDTHLVFPKPFKCSPNMAKICRFLISKHPQLIRQKDDDGYLPIHMLAHRCNRPIVQQIVILLLKAYPECVQVKAGNVYSELSRVRFIRRVHPLILAELAIEEEIALLVQCSQNMVDATDLPANNFGTSTEPIKGLHSSLFNSVSEVFRCWVELRISGDLLPEKQIYQSYMKGFCNIMDVSDEIAELVDWDEADDNDLNEIGEEDDNLNRDENLYNNFEDEGDRDGDPSVDNLGPDEFSEAEIDDVVDDIDEQVEHETGEEVRSDDLTLENVYEKADGFSTEDAGREHETVNRRGSDVVDEIVQEENWNGECASQIVDTRYDAYIEVDTCTGGRKQEASEFALEYEAGRKRKR
;
A
#
# COMPACT_ATOMS: atom_id res chain seq x y z
N MET A 1 16.53 -25.88 -6.24
CA MET A 1 16.10 -27.17 -6.82
C MET A 1 15.48 -26.84 -8.16
N SER A 2 16.13 -27.17 -9.27
CA SER A 2 15.50 -27.04 -10.58
C SER A 2 14.36 -28.04 -10.65
N TYR A 3 13.12 -27.57 -10.74
CA TYR A 3 11.97 -28.43 -11.01
C TYR A 3 12.07 -28.85 -12.48
N GLU A 4 12.64 -30.03 -12.73
CA GLU A 4 12.61 -30.62 -14.07
C GLU A 4 11.15 -30.94 -14.42
N ILE A 5 10.65 -30.34 -15.50
CA ILE A 5 9.33 -30.64 -16.03
C ILE A 5 9.39 -32.08 -16.56
N PRO A 6 8.55 -33.01 -16.09
CA PRO A 6 8.54 -34.35 -16.64
C PRO A 6 8.28 -34.30 -18.16
N GLU A 7 8.95 -35.15 -18.95
CA GLU A 7 8.82 -35.18 -20.43
C GLU A 7 7.34 -35.29 -20.89
N GLU A 8 6.48 -35.90 -20.08
CA GLU A 8 5.04 -36.01 -20.30
C GLU A 8 4.26 -34.69 -20.18
N PHE A 9 4.91 -33.61 -19.75
CA PHE A 9 4.37 -32.25 -19.69
C PHE A 9 5.14 -31.28 -20.57
N GLU A 10 6.04 -31.76 -21.45
CA GLU A 10 6.67 -30.89 -22.43
C GLU A 10 5.64 -30.39 -23.46
N PRO A 11 5.75 -29.13 -23.93
CA PRO A 11 4.90 -28.60 -24.98
C PRO A 11 5.10 -29.36 -26.29
N VAL A 12 4.00 -29.65 -26.99
CA VAL A 12 4.00 -30.29 -28.32
C VAL A 12 3.59 -29.25 -29.35
N LEU A 13 4.34 -29.08 -30.43
CA LEU A 13 3.93 -28.15 -31.48
C LEU A 13 2.69 -28.69 -32.21
N ASP A 14 1.77 -27.81 -32.59
CA ASP A 14 0.60 -28.19 -33.37
C ASP A 14 0.96 -28.89 -34.69
N THR A 15 2.09 -28.51 -35.30
CA THR A 15 2.63 -29.16 -36.50
C THR A 15 3.06 -30.61 -36.29
N ASP A 16 3.30 -31.02 -35.05
CA ASP A 16 3.68 -32.39 -34.68
C ASP A 16 2.47 -33.27 -34.39
N LEU A 17 1.25 -32.69 -34.37
CA LEU A 17 0.02 -33.44 -34.17
C LEU A 17 -0.39 -34.23 -35.42
N PRO A 18 -1.06 -35.38 -35.24
CA PRO A 18 -1.85 -35.99 -36.30
C PRO A 18 -2.86 -34.99 -36.89
N ALA A 19 -3.09 -35.03 -38.21
CA ALA A 19 -3.95 -34.08 -38.91
C ALA A 19 -5.35 -33.92 -38.26
N GLU A 20 -5.95 -35.02 -37.80
CA GLU A 20 -7.26 -34.99 -37.11
C GLU A 20 -7.21 -34.18 -35.80
N LEU A 21 -6.13 -34.29 -35.02
CA LEU A 21 -5.97 -33.54 -33.75
C LEU A 21 -5.54 -32.10 -33.98
N HIS A 22 -4.76 -31.85 -35.04
CA HIS A 22 -4.46 -30.49 -35.48
C HIS A 22 -5.75 -29.76 -35.85
N ASP A 23 -6.60 -30.36 -36.68
CA ASP A 23 -7.87 -29.76 -37.09
C ASP A 23 -8.80 -29.55 -35.88
N GLU A 24 -8.89 -30.53 -34.96
CA GLU A 24 -9.64 -30.40 -33.70
C GLU A 24 -9.14 -29.23 -32.84
N PHE A 25 -7.82 -29.07 -32.71
CA PHE A 25 -7.24 -27.95 -31.95
C PHE A 25 -7.63 -26.60 -32.55
N HIS A 26 -7.59 -26.45 -33.88
CA HIS A 26 -7.99 -25.22 -34.57
C HIS A 26 -9.50 -24.96 -34.47
N VAL A 27 -10.33 -26.00 -34.48
CA VAL A 27 -11.77 -25.86 -34.20
C VAL A 27 -12.00 -25.29 -32.80
N LEU A 28 -11.34 -25.83 -31.77
CA LEU A 28 -11.42 -25.30 -30.41
C LEU A 28 -10.90 -23.85 -30.34
N TYR A 29 -9.80 -23.54 -31.03
CA TYR A 29 -9.26 -22.18 -31.12
C TYR A 29 -10.30 -21.19 -31.68
N ASP A 30 -10.91 -21.54 -32.82
CA ASP A 30 -11.90 -20.70 -33.49
C ASP A 30 -13.16 -20.53 -32.64
N GLU A 31 -13.62 -21.58 -31.97
CA GLU A 31 -14.76 -21.51 -31.06
C GLU A 31 -14.50 -20.62 -29.84
N ILE A 32 -13.31 -20.71 -29.24
CA ILE A 32 -12.92 -19.81 -28.15
C ILE A 32 -12.95 -18.36 -28.65
N CYS A 33 -12.41 -18.10 -29.84
CA CYS A 33 -12.43 -16.76 -30.43
C CYS A 33 -13.86 -16.28 -30.73
N ALA A 34 -14.76 -17.18 -31.14
CA ALA A 34 -16.15 -16.86 -31.45
C ALA A 34 -16.95 -16.47 -30.21
N VAL A 35 -16.75 -17.14 -29.06
CA VAL A 35 -17.43 -16.78 -27.79
C VAL A 35 -17.14 -15.33 -27.39
N CYS A 36 -15.95 -14.84 -27.69
CA CYS A 36 -15.50 -13.49 -27.31
C CYS A 36 -16.00 -12.40 -28.26
N GLN A 37 -16.50 -12.78 -29.43
CA GLN A 37 -17.07 -11.86 -30.43
C GLN A 37 -18.59 -11.72 -30.29
N HIS A 38 -19.22 -12.45 -29.37
CA HIS A 38 -20.65 -12.34 -29.12
C HIS A 38 -20.97 -11.07 -28.31
N ASP A 39 -21.57 -10.08 -28.97
CA ASP A 39 -22.07 -8.85 -28.34
C ASP A 39 -23.34 -9.06 -27.49
N ASP A 40 -23.99 -10.22 -27.60
CA ASP A 40 -25.23 -10.52 -26.90
C ASP A 40 -24.97 -11.17 -25.53
N PHE A 41 -25.08 -10.35 -24.48
CA PHE A 41 -24.89 -10.77 -23.09
C PHE A 41 -25.87 -11.86 -22.64
N ASP A 42 -27.04 -12.00 -23.26
CA ASP A 42 -28.06 -12.96 -22.80
C ASP A 42 -27.74 -14.42 -23.19
N ASP A 43 -26.85 -14.66 -24.16
CA ASP A 43 -26.40 -16.01 -24.57
C ASP A 43 -24.97 -16.34 -24.11
N ILE A 44 -24.28 -15.41 -23.43
CA ILE A 44 -22.84 -15.57 -23.16
C ILE A 44 -22.54 -16.71 -22.19
N ASP A 45 -23.35 -16.89 -21.14
CA ASP A 45 -23.20 -17.99 -20.18
C ASP A 45 -23.47 -19.36 -20.84
N SER A 46 -24.46 -19.42 -21.74
CA SER A 46 -24.79 -20.64 -22.46
C SER A 46 -23.73 -20.97 -23.52
N ALA A 47 -23.14 -19.96 -24.17
CA ALA A 47 -22.00 -20.13 -25.06
C ALA A 47 -20.75 -20.60 -24.28
N ALA A 48 -20.46 -20.00 -23.13
CA ALA A 48 -19.34 -20.39 -22.26
C ALA A 48 -19.49 -21.82 -21.73
N GLU A 49 -20.70 -22.25 -21.36
CA GLU A 49 -20.94 -23.63 -20.93
C GLU A 49 -20.80 -24.62 -22.10
N ARG A 50 -21.31 -24.29 -23.29
CA ARG A 50 -21.11 -25.14 -24.50
C ARG A 50 -19.62 -25.29 -24.82
N LEU A 51 -18.88 -24.19 -24.81
CA LEU A 51 -17.44 -24.18 -25.04
C LEU A 51 -16.71 -25.04 -23.99
N TYR A 52 -17.07 -24.90 -22.71
CA TYR A 52 -16.52 -25.73 -21.64
C TYR A 52 -16.77 -27.23 -21.87
N GLN A 53 -17.99 -27.62 -22.23
CA GLN A 53 -18.29 -29.03 -22.51
C GLN A 53 -17.48 -29.55 -23.69
N HIS A 54 -17.34 -28.77 -24.77
CA HIS A 54 -16.57 -29.18 -25.93
C HIS A 54 -15.08 -29.33 -25.60
N ILE A 55 -14.46 -28.33 -24.96
CA ILE A 55 -13.06 -28.42 -24.48
C ILE A 55 -12.90 -29.65 -23.60
N LYS A 56 -13.84 -29.91 -22.69
CA LYS A 56 -13.78 -31.04 -21.77
C LYS A 56 -13.83 -32.37 -22.51
N GLU A 57 -14.74 -32.54 -23.46
CA GLU A 57 -14.88 -33.75 -24.26
C GLU A 57 -13.62 -34.00 -25.11
N SER A 58 -13.16 -33.00 -25.86
CA SER A 58 -12.01 -33.12 -26.76
C SER A 58 -10.70 -33.38 -26.02
N VAL A 59 -10.42 -32.65 -24.93
CA VAL A 59 -9.20 -32.86 -24.13
C VAL A 59 -9.26 -34.17 -23.34
N SER A 60 -10.44 -34.59 -22.87
CA SER A 60 -10.57 -35.89 -22.19
C SER A 60 -10.35 -37.05 -23.17
N ALA A 61 -10.79 -36.92 -24.42
CA ALA A 61 -10.53 -37.89 -25.49
C ALA A 61 -9.05 -37.87 -25.92
N HIS A 62 -8.45 -36.67 -25.95
CA HIS A 62 -7.09 -36.45 -26.48
C HIS A 62 -6.28 -35.52 -25.55
N PRO A 63 -5.70 -36.04 -24.45
CA PRO A 63 -4.96 -35.23 -23.47
C PRO A 63 -3.79 -34.41 -24.05
N ILE A 64 -3.24 -34.84 -25.19
CA ILE A 64 -2.19 -34.11 -25.91
C ILE A 64 -2.63 -32.69 -26.31
N LEU A 65 -3.93 -32.44 -26.51
CA LEU A 65 -4.47 -31.12 -26.86
C LEU A 65 -4.19 -30.07 -25.77
N ALA A 66 -4.21 -30.47 -24.48
CA ALA A 66 -3.85 -29.58 -23.36
C ALA A 66 -2.35 -29.26 -23.32
N ARG A 67 -1.54 -30.00 -24.08
CA ARG A 67 -0.09 -29.77 -24.22
C ARG A 67 0.31 -29.09 -25.52
N THR A 68 -0.62 -28.91 -26.44
CA THR A 68 -0.35 -28.37 -27.76
C THR A 68 -0.04 -26.87 -27.70
N VAL A 69 0.98 -26.47 -28.45
CA VAL A 69 1.40 -25.09 -28.68
C VAL A 69 1.26 -24.76 -30.15
N TYR A 70 0.39 -23.82 -30.47
CA TYR A 70 0.25 -23.22 -31.78
C TYR A 70 1.13 -21.97 -31.89
N VAL A 71 1.95 -21.88 -32.94
CA VAL A 71 2.83 -20.73 -33.17
C VAL A 71 2.24 -19.82 -34.25
N TYR A 72 1.77 -18.64 -33.86
CA TYR A 72 1.21 -17.64 -34.77
C TYR A 72 1.87 -16.28 -34.55
N ASN A 73 2.41 -15.68 -35.61
CA ASN A 73 3.12 -14.40 -35.56
C ASN A 73 4.20 -14.35 -34.45
N HIS A 74 5.02 -15.41 -34.36
CA HIS A 74 6.05 -15.60 -33.33
C HIS A 74 5.52 -15.75 -31.89
N ARG A 75 4.20 -15.72 -31.67
CA ARG A 75 3.61 -15.96 -30.36
C ARG A 75 3.23 -17.43 -30.21
N LYS A 76 3.57 -17.99 -29.06
CA LYS A 76 3.15 -19.34 -28.65
C LYS A 76 1.78 -19.27 -27.97
N TRP A 77 0.81 -20.02 -28.49
CA TRP A 77 -0.57 -20.09 -28.01
C TRP A 77 -0.90 -21.51 -27.58
N THR A 78 -1.39 -21.67 -26.36
CA THR A 78 -1.88 -22.95 -25.84
C THR A 78 -3.35 -22.81 -25.55
N LEU A 79 -4.11 -23.91 -25.50
CA LEU A 79 -5.55 -23.81 -25.17
C LEU A 79 -5.79 -23.01 -23.89
N LEU A 80 -5.00 -23.27 -22.84
CA LEU A 80 -5.08 -22.51 -21.59
C LEU A 80 -4.82 -21.01 -21.81
N LYS A 81 -3.76 -20.66 -22.56
CA LYS A 81 -3.43 -19.26 -22.86
C LYS A 81 -4.56 -18.57 -23.63
N ILE A 82 -5.12 -19.23 -24.63
CA ILE A 82 -6.19 -18.70 -25.48
C ILE A 82 -7.46 -18.48 -24.66
N VAL A 83 -7.84 -19.44 -23.82
CA VAL A 83 -9.00 -19.31 -22.92
C VAL A 83 -8.79 -18.16 -21.94
N CYS A 84 -7.62 -18.06 -21.28
CA CYS A 84 -7.32 -16.95 -20.36
C CYS A 84 -7.36 -15.57 -21.04
N ASP A 85 -6.81 -15.46 -22.27
CA ASP A 85 -6.70 -14.20 -23.00
C ASP A 85 -8.04 -13.74 -23.58
N ARG A 86 -8.85 -14.68 -24.09
CA ARG A 86 -10.05 -14.35 -24.86
C ARG A 86 -11.32 -14.35 -24.00
N THR A 87 -11.52 -15.38 -23.19
CA THR A 87 -12.81 -15.60 -22.51
C THR A 87 -12.96 -14.85 -21.17
N LEU A 88 -11.88 -14.21 -20.70
CA LEU A 88 -11.83 -13.50 -19.43
C LEU A 88 -12.32 -14.38 -18.27
N TYR A 89 -13.35 -13.94 -17.55
CA TYR A 89 -13.92 -14.64 -16.39
C TYR A 89 -15.03 -15.63 -16.72
N LEU A 90 -15.55 -15.61 -17.95
CA LEU A 90 -16.73 -16.36 -18.34
C LEU A 90 -16.49 -17.88 -18.33
N CYS A 91 -15.23 -18.29 -18.51
CA CYS A 91 -14.87 -19.70 -18.64
C CYS A 91 -14.00 -20.24 -17.48
N HIS A 92 -14.21 -19.78 -16.24
CA HIS A 92 -13.49 -20.32 -15.07
C HIS A 92 -13.51 -21.85 -14.98
N LYS A 93 -14.61 -22.51 -15.37
CA LYS A 93 -14.70 -23.98 -15.41
C LYS A 93 -13.72 -24.59 -16.41
N ALA A 94 -13.61 -24.01 -17.61
CA ALA A 94 -12.68 -24.47 -18.63
C ALA A 94 -11.22 -24.20 -18.23
N ILE A 95 -10.95 -23.03 -17.64
CA ILE A 95 -9.62 -22.69 -17.12
C ILE A 95 -9.19 -23.70 -16.05
N LYS A 96 -10.03 -23.95 -15.04
CA LYS A 96 -9.74 -24.94 -13.98
C LYS A 96 -9.49 -26.33 -14.56
N PHE A 97 -10.35 -26.77 -15.48
CA PHE A 97 -10.20 -28.08 -16.13
C PHE A 97 -8.90 -28.20 -16.94
N LEU A 98 -8.52 -27.17 -17.70
CA LEU A 98 -7.27 -27.16 -18.46
C LEU A 98 -6.04 -27.14 -17.55
N ILE A 99 -6.08 -26.42 -16.43
CA ILE A 99 -5.04 -26.44 -15.40
C ILE A 99 -4.94 -27.84 -14.77
N GLU A 100 -6.06 -28.49 -14.47
CA GLU A 100 -6.09 -29.87 -13.95
C GLU A 100 -5.49 -30.87 -14.95
N ALA A 101 -5.74 -30.67 -16.24
CA ALA A 101 -5.19 -31.52 -17.30
C ALA A 101 -3.68 -31.31 -17.50
N ASN A 102 -3.18 -30.08 -17.35
CA ASN A 102 -1.76 -29.75 -17.50
C ASN A 102 -1.37 -28.48 -16.70
N PRO A 103 -0.98 -28.61 -15.42
CA PRO A 103 -0.66 -27.44 -14.59
C PRO A 103 0.63 -26.74 -15.02
N HIS A 104 1.57 -27.44 -15.68
CA HIS A 104 2.80 -26.85 -16.21
C HIS A 104 2.53 -25.79 -17.29
N ALA A 105 1.38 -25.85 -17.96
CA ALA A 105 0.98 -24.85 -18.94
C ALA A 105 0.87 -23.44 -18.37
N LEU A 106 0.65 -23.29 -17.06
CA LEU A 106 0.63 -21.99 -16.38
C LEU A 106 1.97 -21.25 -16.48
N LEU A 107 3.08 -21.99 -16.56
CA LEU A 107 4.44 -21.48 -16.60
C LEU A 107 5.01 -21.34 -18.01
N TRP A 108 4.25 -21.70 -19.04
CA TRP A 108 4.69 -21.60 -20.43
C TRP A 108 4.71 -20.14 -20.90
N ALA A 109 5.84 -19.49 -20.66
CA ALA A 109 6.09 -18.12 -21.07
C ALA A 109 6.55 -18.03 -22.53
N ASP A 110 6.17 -16.93 -23.17
CA ASP A 110 6.76 -16.51 -24.44
C ASP A 110 8.11 -15.83 -24.13
N THR A 111 9.22 -16.45 -24.52
CA THR A 111 10.58 -15.97 -24.23
C THR A 111 10.99 -14.77 -25.07
N ASP A 112 10.25 -14.47 -26.14
CA ASP A 112 10.75 -13.61 -27.21
C ASP A 112 10.55 -12.11 -26.91
N ASN A 113 9.75 -11.79 -25.90
CA ASN A 113 9.54 -10.43 -25.42
C ASN A 113 9.91 -10.38 -23.95
N LYS A 114 10.72 -9.41 -23.54
CA LYS A 114 11.12 -9.11 -22.14
C LYS A 114 9.95 -8.98 -21.14
N VAL A 115 8.71 -9.13 -21.60
CA VAL A 115 7.48 -9.13 -20.83
C VAL A 115 6.96 -10.57 -20.76
N TYR A 116 7.07 -11.19 -19.59
CA TYR A 116 6.55 -12.53 -19.34
C TYR A 116 5.03 -12.57 -19.54
N ARG A 117 4.58 -13.27 -20.58
CA ARG A 117 3.15 -13.45 -20.91
C ARG A 117 2.74 -14.93 -20.86
N GLY A 118 3.07 -15.59 -19.76
CA GLY A 118 2.55 -16.92 -19.45
C GLY A 118 1.09 -16.87 -19.01
N PRO A 119 0.33 -17.98 -19.09
CA PRO A 119 -1.07 -18.00 -18.68
C PRO A 119 -1.30 -17.57 -17.23
N ILE A 120 -0.38 -17.88 -16.31
CA ILE A 120 -0.49 -17.43 -14.90
C ILE A 120 -0.55 -15.90 -14.77
N TYR A 121 0.15 -15.16 -15.63
CA TYR A 121 0.13 -13.70 -15.65
C TYR A 121 -1.12 -13.16 -16.34
N MET A 122 -1.64 -13.86 -17.35
CA MET A 122 -2.90 -13.47 -18.00
C MET A 122 -4.08 -13.53 -17.03
N LEU A 123 -4.07 -14.48 -16.10
CA LEU A 123 -5.08 -14.55 -15.03
C LEU A 123 -5.11 -13.29 -14.15
N THR A 124 -4.02 -12.52 -14.10
CA THR A 124 -3.96 -11.26 -13.32
C THR A 124 -4.54 -10.06 -14.07
N GLY A 125 -4.85 -10.20 -15.36
CA GLY A 125 -5.33 -9.10 -16.20
C GLY A 125 -6.76 -8.65 -15.89
N HIS A 126 -7.53 -9.47 -15.16
CA HIS A 126 -8.92 -9.20 -14.80
C HIS A 126 -9.19 -9.62 -13.36
N THR A 127 -9.86 -8.77 -12.58
CA THR A 127 -10.11 -9.00 -11.14
C THR A 127 -10.98 -10.22 -10.87
N ASP A 128 -11.92 -10.52 -11.77
CA ASP A 128 -12.81 -11.68 -11.65
C ASP A 128 -12.04 -13.02 -11.67
N ASN A 129 -10.82 -13.05 -12.20
CA ASN A 129 -9.97 -14.24 -12.21
C ASN A 129 -9.22 -14.45 -10.89
N PHE A 130 -9.29 -13.51 -9.93
CA PHE A 130 -8.56 -13.62 -8.66
C PHE A 130 -9.03 -14.83 -7.84
N VAL A 131 -10.28 -15.26 -7.99
CA VAL A 131 -10.81 -16.49 -7.37
C VAL A 131 -10.02 -17.75 -7.76
N LEU A 132 -9.29 -17.71 -8.88
CA LEU A 132 -8.45 -18.82 -9.33
C LEU A 132 -7.14 -18.88 -8.54
N PHE A 133 -6.60 -17.77 -8.03
CA PHE A 133 -5.30 -17.74 -7.36
C PHE A 133 -5.26 -18.58 -6.07
N PRO A 134 -6.18 -18.39 -5.10
CA PRO A 134 -6.26 -19.27 -3.93
C PRO A 134 -6.42 -20.75 -4.31
N TRP A 135 -7.23 -21.03 -5.33
CA TRP A 135 -7.45 -22.41 -5.82
C TRP A 135 -6.18 -23.03 -6.44
N ILE A 136 -5.40 -22.25 -7.21
CA ILE A 136 -4.12 -22.71 -7.78
C ILE A 136 -3.10 -22.92 -6.65
N VAL A 137 -2.98 -21.99 -5.69
CA VAL A 137 -2.06 -22.12 -4.55
C VAL A 137 -2.36 -23.38 -3.73
N GLU A 138 -3.63 -23.67 -3.47
CA GLU A 138 -4.05 -24.82 -2.65
C GLU A 138 -3.70 -26.15 -3.33
N ARG A 139 -3.83 -26.23 -4.66
CA ARG A 139 -3.65 -27.48 -5.42
C ARG A 139 -2.27 -27.67 -6.03
N TYR A 140 -1.65 -26.57 -6.43
CA TYR A 140 -0.39 -26.54 -7.17
C TYR A 140 0.57 -25.51 -6.54
N PRO A 141 0.88 -25.60 -5.23
CA PRO A 141 1.71 -24.61 -4.54
C PRO A 141 3.11 -24.47 -5.14
N TRP A 142 3.61 -25.52 -5.81
CA TRP A 142 4.90 -25.50 -6.50
C TRP A 142 4.97 -24.50 -7.66
N ILE A 143 3.84 -24.07 -8.23
CA ILE A 143 3.79 -23.07 -9.31
C ILE A 143 4.32 -21.73 -8.83
N PHE A 144 3.93 -21.29 -7.63
CA PHE A 144 4.39 -20.02 -7.07
C PHE A 144 5.83 -20.11 -6.55
N LYS A 145 6.29 -21.30 -6.17
CA LYS A 145 7.68 -21.58 -5.79
C LYS A 145 8.61 -21.81 -7.00
N HIS A 146 8.07 -21.80 -8.22
CA HIS A 146 8.86 -21.94 -9.44
C HIS A 146 9.74 -20.71 -9.66
N GLU A 147 10.97 -20.90 -10.16
CA GLU A 147 11.96 -19.82 -10.36
C GLU A 147 11.39 -18.65 -11.16
N LEU A 148 10.67 -18.92 -12.25
CA LEU A 148 10.00 -17.86 -13.03
C LEU A 148 9.00 -17.03 -12.22
N CYS A 149 8.23 -17.65 -11.33
CA CYS A 149 7.28 -16.93 -10.47
C CYS A 149 7.99 -16.22 -9.33
N GLN A 150 9.09 -16.75 -8.80
CA GLN A 150 9.90 -16.05 -7.81
C GLN A 150 10.58 -14.81 -8.41
N GLN A 151 11.01 -14.89 -9.67
CA GLN A 151 11.61 -13.78 -10.40
C GLN A 151 10.56 -12.71 -10.77
N TYR A 152 9.38 -13.17 -11.20
CA TYR A 152 8.26 -12.30 -11.57
C TYR A 152 7.00 -12.75 -10.83
N PRO A 153 6.76 -12.31 -9.59
CA PRO A 153 5.64 -12.83 -8.82
C PRO A 153 4.28 -12.44 -9.43
N PRO A 154 3.48 -13.40 -9.94
CA PRO A 154 2.21 -13.07 -10.59
C PRO A 154 1.21 -12.46 -9.60
N HIS A 155 1.32 -12.77 -8.30
CA HIS A 155 0.47 -12.17 -7.27
C HIS A 155 0.72 -10.65 -7.10
N LEU A 156 1.89 -10.12 -7.46
CA LEU A 156 2.11 -8.67 -7.47
C LEU A 156 1.29 -8.01 -8.59
N SER A 157 1.19 -8.65 -9.76
CA SER A 157 0.30 -8.19 -10.83
C SER A 157 -1.17 -8.27 -10.43
N MET A 158 -1.57 -9.29 -9.65
CA MET A 158 -2.90 -9.40 -9.06
C MET A 158 -3.22 -8.20 -8.14
N VAL A 159 -2.36 -7.90 -7.17
CA VAL A 159 -2.53 -6.72 -6.29
C VAL A 159 -2.51 -5.42 -7.10
N LYS A 160 -1.62 -5.31 -8.09
CA LYS A 160 -1.56 -4.12 -8.96
C LYS A 160 -2.84 -3.93 -9.76
N CYS A 161 -3.42 -5.00 -10.29
CA CYS A 161 -4.68 -4.95 -11.02
C CYS A 161 -5.81 -4.50 -10.09
N SER A 162 -5.87 -5.02 -8.85
CA SER A 162 -6.91 -4.66 -7.88
C SER A 162 -6.94 -3.16 -7.57
N VAL A 163 -5.79 -2.50 -7.52
CA VAL A 163 -5.70 -1.06 -7.23
C VAL A 163 -5.75 -0.18 -8.49
N ASN A 164 -5.82 -0.76 -9.69
CA ASN A 164 -5.95 -0.04 -10.96
C ASN A 164 -7.29 -0.25 -11.66
N ASP A 165 -8.06 -1.25 -11.25
CA ASP A 165 -9.39 -1.55 -11.78
C ASP A 165 -10.48 -0.84 -10.96
N LEU A 166 -11.29 -0.02 -11.63
CA LEU A 166 -12.45 0.66 -11.05
C LEU A 166 -13.51 -0.32 -10.56
N SER A 167 -13.56 -1.51 -11.15
CA SER A 167 -14.52 -2.56 -10.81
C SER A 167 -14.10 -3.40 -9.61
N CYS A 168 -12.97 -3.06 -8.97
CA CYS A 168 -12.50 -3.83 -7.83
C CYS A 168 -13.48 -3.71 -6.64
N CYS A 169 -14.28 -4.75 -6.41
CA CYS A 169 -15.21 -4.84 -5.29
C CYS A 169 -14.55 -5.43 -4.03
N LEU A 170 -15.26 -5.37 -2.90
CA LEU A 170 -14.82 -5.95 -1.63
C LEU A 170 -14.53 -7.46 -1.73
N GLU A 171 -15.19 -8.18 -2.65
CA GLU A 171 -14.98 -9.62 -2.84
C GLU A 171 -13.57 -9.90 -3.40
N HIS A 172 -13.06 -9.06 -4.31
CA HIS A 172 -11.70 -9.20 -4.83
C HIS A 172 -10.64 -9.01 -3.73
N THR A 173 -10.85 -8.06 -2.82
CA THR A 173 -10.00 -7.87 -1.64
C THR A 173 -9.96 -9.13 -0.76
N GLN A 174 -11.09 -9.83 -0.60
CA GLN A 174 -11.17 -11.08 0.16
C GLN A 174 -10.41 -12.22 -0.54
N GLU A 175 -10.47 -12.33 -1.87
CA GLU A 175 -9.70 -13.34 -2.60
C GLU A 175 -8.19 -13.08 -2.54
N ILE A 176 -7.75 -11.82 -2.60
CA ILE A 176 -6.33 -11.45 -2.39
C ILE A 176 -5.89 -11.83 -0.97
N ARG A 177 -6.69 -11.51 0.04
CA ARG A 177 -6.42 -11.91 1.43
C ARG A 177 -6.29 -13.42 1.56
N LYS A 178 -7.27 -14.17 1.04
CA LYS A 178 -7.29 -15.63 1.05
C LYS A 178 -6.07 -16.23 0.35
N PHE A 179 -5.61 -15.62 -0.75
CA PHE A 179 -4.38 -16.02 -1.41
C PHE A 179 -3.18 -15.94 -0.47
N TYR A 180 -2.98 -14.80 0.20
CA TYR A 180 -1.85 -14.63 1.13
C TYR A 180 -2.01 -15.44 2.43
N GLU A 181 -3.24 -15.75 2.86
CA GLU A 181 -3.48 -16.70 3.96
C GLU A 181 -2.97 -18.12 3.62
N LEU A 182 -3.06 -18.52 2.35
CA LEU A 182 -2.57 -19.80 1.85
C LEU A 182 -1.09 -19.76 1.40
N TYR A 183 -0.60 -18.58 1.03
CA TYR A 183 0.77 -18.35 0.55
C TYR A 183 1.40 -17.12 1.22
N PRO A 184 1.73 -17.21 2.52
CA PRO A 184 2.23 -16.08 3.30
C PRO A 184 3.63 -15.64 2.85
N GLU A 185 4.45 -16.54 2.29
CA GLU A 185 5.78 -16.17 1.78
C GLU A 185 5.69 -15.13 0.65
N GLY A 186 4.57 -15.09 -0.09
CA GLY A 186 4.32 -14.07 -1.12
C GLY A 186 4.27 -12.64 -0.58
N LEU A 187 4.04 -12.42 0.72
CA LEU A 187 4.13 -11.07 1.30
C LEU A 187 5.57 -10.53 1.34
N ALA A 188 6.56 -11.42 1.34
CA ALA A 188 7.98 -11.08 1.31
C ALA A 188 8.54 -10.94 -0.12
N GLU A 189 7.82 -11.45 -1.12
CA GLU A 189 8.29 -11.46 -2.50
C GLU A 189 8.30 -10.04 -3.10
N LYS A 190 9.34 -9.77 -3.87
CA LYS A 190 9.57 -8.49 -4.55
C LYS A 190 9.76 -8.75 -6.04
N GLY A 191 9.26 -7.85 -6.88
CA GLY A 191 9.55 -7.91 -8.31
C GLY A 191 11.03 -7.64 -8.61
N GLU A 192 11.62 -8.37 -9.57
CA GLU A 192 13.05 -8.28 -9.92
C GLU A 192 13.52 -6.86 -10.29
N GLU A 193 12.65 -6.03 -10.87
CA GLU A 193 13.03 -4.66 -11.26
C GLU A 193 13.17 -3.69 -10.07
N GLY A 194 12.87 -4.11 -8.82
CA GLY A 194 12.80 -3.23 -7.66
C GLY A 194 11.66 -2.20 -7.71
N ARG A 195 11.16 -1.88 -8.92
CA ARG A 195 10.15 -0.85 -9.21
C ARG A 195 8.78 -1.15 -8.65
N LEU A 196 8.39 -2.42 -8.56
CA LEU A 196 7.08 -2.80 -8.03
C LEU A 196 7.09 -2.86 -6.50
N GLY A 197 8.24 -3.16 -5.89
CA GLY A 197 8.34 -3.45 -4.47
C GLY A 197 7.63 -4.76 -4.08
N ASN A 198 7.30 -4.86 -2.80
CA ASN A 198 6.49 -5.92 -2.19
C ASN A 198 4.98 -5.61 -2.33
N PRO A 199 4.07 -6.52 -1.94
CA PRO A 199 2.62 -6.30 -2.07
C PRO A 199 2.09 -5.04 -1.37
N LEU A 200 2.69 -4.62 -0.25
CA LEU A 200 2.32 -3.39 0.45
C LEU A 200 2.55 -2.17 -0.43
N MET A 201 3.74 -2.05 -1.04
CA MET A 201 4.04 -0.93 -1.94
C MET A 201 3.18 -0.98 -3.19
N VAL A 202 3.03 -2.15 -3.82
CA VAL A 202 2.18 -2.30 -5.01
C VAL A 202 0.77 -1.77 -4.73
N SER A 203 0.20 -2.07 -3.56
CA SER A 203 -1.14 -1.61 -3.19
C SER A 203 -1.27 -0.07 -3.08
N LEU A 204 -0.17 0.67 -2.87
CA LEU A 204 -0.18 2.14 -2.80
C LEU A 204 0.02 2.82 -4.17
N THR A 205 0.69 2.13 -5.10
CA THR A 205 1.04 2.68 -6.43
C THR A 205 -0.12 2.71 -7.43
N GLY A 206 -1.29 2.17 -7.07
CA GLY A 206 -2.47 2.11 -7.92
C GLY A 206 -3.06 3.47 -8.30
N ARG A 207 -3.94 3.45 -9.31
CA ARG A 207 -4.79 4.59 -9.65
C ARG A 207 -5.88 4.80 -8.60
N HIS A 208 -6.40 3.76 -7.98
CA HIS A 208 -7.50 3.84 -7.02
C HIS A 208 -7.02 3.92 -5.57
N GLU A 209 -7.96 4.30 -4.71
CA GLU A 209 -7.76 4.29 -3.27
C GLU A 209 -7.50 2.85 -2.79
N PRO A 210 -6.43 2.59 -2.03
CA PRO A 210 -6.17 1.27 -1.49
C PRO A 210 -7.23 0.89 -0.44
N ASP A 211 -7.52 -0.39 -0.34
CA ASP A 211 -8.27 -0.95 0.79
C ASP A 211 -7.38 -0.92 2.05
N ALA A 212 -7.72 -0.03 2.99
CA ALA A 212 -6.92 0.14 4.20
C ALA A 212 -6.92 -1.10 5.10
N ASP A 213 -8.00 -1.87 5.13
CA ASP A 213 -8.09 -3.05 6.00
C ASP A 213 -7.24 -4.19 5.46
N LEU A 214 -7.22 -4.40 4.14
CA LEU A 214 -6.31 -5.32 3.50
C LEU A 214 -4.84 -4.89 3.67
N PHE A 215 -4.54 -3.61 3.46
CA PHE A 215 -3.18 -3.08 3.67
C PHE A 215 -2.69 -3.35 5.10
N ILE A 216 -3.49 -2.96 6.09
CA ILE A 216 -3.15 -3.12 7.51
C ILE A 216 -2.95 -4.59 7.84
N TRP A 217 -3.87 -5.45 7.37
CA TRP A 217 -3.75 -6.89 7.58
C TRP A 217 -2.44 -7.45 6.97
N MET A 218 -2.09 -7.08 5.74
CA MET A 218 -0.83 -7.52 5.10
C MET A 218 0.39 -7.05 5.90
N ALA A 219 0.38 -5.81 6.40
CA ALA A 219 1.48 -5.25 7.19
C ALA A 219 1.61 -5.91 8.57
N GLU A 220 0.49 -6.32 9.19
CA GLU A 220 0.50 -7.09 10.43
C GLU A 220 0.97 -8.53 10.22
N GLN A 221 0.67 -9.15 9.07
CA GLN A 221 1.14 -10.49 8.75
C GLN A 221 2.64 -10.53 8.42
N TYR A 222 3.18 -9.47 7.84
CA TYR A 222 4.60 -9.39 7.49
C TYR A 222 5.19 -8.00 7.79
N PRO A 223 5.47 -7.69 9.08
CA PRO A 223 5.92 -6.37 9.52
C PRO A 223 7.25 -5.92 8.93
N GLU A 224 8.14 -6.85 8.56
CA GLU A 224 9.43 -6.55 7.96
C GLU A 224 9.31 -5.84 6.61
N ALA A 225 8.29 -6.20 5.80
CA ALA A 225 8.01 -5.53 4.53
C ALA A 225 7.68 -4.05 4.68
N VAL A 226 7.26 -3.61 5.87
CA VAL A 226 6.99 -2.20 6.14
C VAL A 226 8.27 -1.35 6.11
N HIS A 227 9.41 -2.00 6.36
CA HIS A 227 10.74 -1.39 6.42
C HIS A 227 11.59 -1.61 5.18
N ASP A 228 11.00 -2.20 4.14
CA ASP A 228 11.70 -2.37 2.87
C ASP A 228 12.05 -0.99 2.27
N ASP A 229 13.25 -0.91 1.72
CA ASP A 229 13.69 0.20 0.88
C ASP A 229 13.20 -0.03 -0.54
N TYR A 230 12.50 0.96 -1.10
CA TYR A 230 11.95 0.92 -2.45
C TYR A 230 12.78 1.73 -3.45
N GLY A 231 14.01 2.06 -3.06
CA GLY A 231 14.93 2.91 -3.79
C GLY A 231 15.04 4.27 -3.12
N GLU A 232 16.25 4.83 -3.12
CA GLU A 232 16.53 6.16 -2.60
C GLU A 232 16.16 6.35 -1.12
N ASN A 233 16.22 5.28 -0.30
CA ASN A 233 15.72 5.28 1.08
C ASN A 233 14.25 5.72 1.21
N PHE A 234 13.47 5.60 0.13
CA PHE A 234 12.08 6.01 0.08
C PHE A 234 11.19 4.93 0.70
N THR A 235 10.57 5.28 1.83
CA THR A 235 9.83 4.33 2.67
C THR A 235 8.33 4.30 2.32
N LEU A 236 7.58 3.28 2.76
CA LEU A 236 6.12 3.26 2.62
C LEU A 236 5.45 4.53 3.19
N LEU A 237 5.97 5.08 4.29
CA LEU A 237 5.38 6.29 4.87
C LEU A 237 5.62 7.51 3.98
N HIS A 238 6.73 7.57 3.23
CA HIS A 238 6.93 8.59 2.20
C HIS A 238 5.89 8.46 1.09
N GLU A 239 5.65 7.26 0.56
CA GLU A 239 4.65 7.03 -0.49
C GLU A 239 3.24 7.41 -0.04
N VAL A 240 2.84 7.02 1.18
CA VAL A 240 1.54 7.37 1.75
C VAL A 240 1.41 8.88 1.93
N CYS A 241 2.44 9.55 2.46
CA CYS A 241 2.43 11.00 2.62
C CYS A 241 2.43 11.73 1.26
N ALA A 242 3.19 11.26 0.27
CA ALA A 242 3.18 11.78 -1.09
C ALA A 242 1.80 11.63 -1.73
N SER A 243 1.17 10.46 -1.58
CA SER A 243 -0.19 10.19 -2.05
C SER A 243 -1.24 11.09 -1.39
N LEU A 244 -1.13 11.37 -0.08
CA LEU A 244 -2.00 12.34 0.61
C LEU A 244 -1.78 13.78 0.12
N ALA A 245 -0.57 14.11 -0.33
CA ALA A 245 -0.24 15.41 -0.88
C ALA A 245 -0.54 15.55 -2.38
N GLU A 246 -0.79 14.45 -3.10
CA GLU A 246 -1.02 14.47 -4.54
C GLU A 246 -2.20 15.41 -4.87
N LYS A 247 -1.99 16.29 -5.84
CA LYS A 247 -3.02 17.21 -6.32
C LYS A 247 -3.96 16.42 -7.24
N ARG A 248 -5.25 16.77 -7.23
CA ARG A 248 -6.13 16.33 -8.31
C ARG A 248 -5.64 16.97 -9.60
N ASP A 249 -5.07 16.15 -10.48
CA ASP A 249 -4.78 16.60 -11.83
C ASP A 249 -6.10 16.64 -12.61
N THR A 250 -6.69 17.83 -12.69
CA THR A 250 -7.93 18.07 -13.44
C THR A 250 -7.70 18.17 -14.94
N HIS A 251 -6.44 18.22 -15.40
CA HIS A 251 -6.10 18.40 -16.81
C HIS A 251 -5.88 17.10 -17.57
N LEU A 252 -5.72 15.97 -16.88
CA LEU A 252 -5.61 14.67 -17.54
C LEU A 252 -6.98 14.19 -18.04
N VAL A 253 -6.99 13.66 -19.28
CA VAL A 253 -8.16 13.02 -19.92
C VAL A 253 -8.78 11.94 -19.04
N PHE A 254 -7.94 11.30 -18.21
CA PHE A 254 -8.34 10.38 -17.15
C PHE A 254 -7.85 10.95 -15.83
N PRO A 255 -8.66 11.75 -15.12
CA PRO A 255 -8.25 12.33 -13.84
C PRO A 255 -7.89 11.19 -12.89
N LYS A 256 -6.66 11.19 -12.38
CA LYS A 256 -6.30 10.30 -11.27
C LYS A 256 -7.29 10.58 -10.13
N PRO A 257 -7.99 9.55 -9.62
CA PRO A 257 -8.91 9.77 -8.51
C PRO A 257 -8.11 10.23 -7.28
N PHE A 258 -8.81 10.91 -6.39
CA PHE A 258 -8.20 11.62 -5.27
C PHE A 258 -7.57 10.63 -4.28
N LYS A 259 -6.23 10.61 -4.18
CA LYS A 259 -5.51 9.77 -3.20
C LYS A 259 -5.53 10.32 -1.77
N CYS A 260 -5.93 11.58 -1.56
CA CYS A 260 -6.09 12.17 -0.23
C CYS A 260 -7.41 11.71 0.43
N SER A 261 -7.52 10.42 0.70
CA SER A 261 -8.76 9.77 1.09
C SER A 261 -8.75 9.31 2.56
N PRO A 262 -9.92 8.94 3.11
CA PRO A 262 -9.99 8.35 4.45
C PRO A 262 -9.19 7.05 4.61
N ASN A 263 -9.14 6.15 3.62
CA ASN A 263 -8.34 4.92 3.72
C ASN A 263 -6.85 5.23 3.72
N MET A 264 -6.38 6.14 2.87
CA MET A 264 -4.97 6.54 2.87
C MET A 264 -4.57 7.18 4.21
N ALA A 265 -5.45 7.99 4.79
CA ALA A 265 -5.24 8.53 6.13
C ALA A 265 -5.24 7.44 7.21
N LYS A 266 -6.10 6.42 7.10
CA LYS A 266 -6.14 5.26 8.00
C LYS A 266 -4.84 4.45 7.93
N ILE A 267 -4.32 4.19 6.73
CA ILE A 267 -3.00 3.56 6.52
C ILE A 267 -1.89 4.41 7.14
N CYS A 268 -1.87 5.72 6.91
CA CYS A 268 -0.88 6.63 7.48
C CYS A 268 -0.87 6.60 9.02
N ARG A 269 -2.06 6.65 9.65
CA ARG A 269 -2.20 6.54 11.11
C ARG A 269 -1.69 5.21 11.63
N PHE A 270 -1.96 4.11 10.93
CA PHE A 270 -1.43 2.80 11.28
C PHE A 270 0.11 2.81 11.25
N LEU A 271 0.72 3.27 10.15
CA LEU A 271 2.18 3.33 10.03
C LEU A 271 2.83 4.21 11.10
N ILE A 272 2.27 5.39 11.39
CA ILE A 272 2.76 6.29 12.45
C ILE A 272 2.70 5.64 13.83
N SER A 273 1.60 4.93 14.14
CA SER A 273 1.38 4.35 15.47
C SER A 273 2.15 3.05 15.71
N LYS A 274 2.26 2.20 14.69
CA LYS A 274 2.89 0.87 14.78
C LYS A 274 4.37 0.87 14.35
N HIS A 275 4.77 1.80 13.50
CA HIS A 275 6.13 1.88 12.94
C HIS A 275 6.72 3.30 13.05
N PRO A 276 6.81 3.87 14.28
CA PRO A 276 7.24 5.26 14.50
C PRO A 276 8.65 5.59 13.98
N GLN A 277 9.51 4.58 13.81
CA GLN A 277 10.84 4.70 13.21
C GLN A 277 10.80 5.26 11.78
N LEU A 278 9.75 4.97 11.01
CA LEU A 278 9.59 5.46 9.63
C LEU A 278 9.52 6.99 9.57
N ILE A 279 9.05 7.64 10.63
CA ILE A 279 8.87 9.10 10.72
C ILE A 279 10.22 9.83 10.68
N ARG A 280 11.28 9.15 11.15
CA ARG A 280 12.64 9.70 11.26
C ARG A 280 13.53 9.31 10.09
N GLN A 281 13.08 8.40 9.24
CA GLN A 281 13.82 7.97 8.05
C GLN A 281 13.77 9.08 7.01
N LYS A 282 14.93 9.38 6.45
CA LYS A 282 15.08 10.32 5.35
C LYS A 282 15.29 9.53 4.06
N ASP A 283 14.72 10.02 2.98
CA ASP A 283 15.15 9.62 1.64
C ASP A 283 16.55 10.15 1.31
N ASP A 284 17.07 9.80 0.13
CA ASP A 284 18.40 10.20 -0.35
C ASP A 284 18.56 11.73 -0.51
N ASP A 285 17.46 12.45 -0.73
CA ASP A 285 17.41 13.92 -0.79
C ASP A 285 17.28 14.57 0.60
N GLY A 286 17.20 13.75 1.65
CA GLY A 286 17.10 14.18 3.04
C GLY A 286 15.68 14.52 3.50
N TYR A 287 14.66 14.27 2.69
CA TYR A 287 13.26 14.49 3.05
C TYR A 287 12.78 13.45 4.04
N LEU A 288 12.16 13.93 5.11
CA LEU A 288 11.29 13.14 5.98
C LEU A 288 9.88 13.06 5.39
N PRO A 289 9.03 12.09 5.78
CA PRO A 289 7.66 11.96 5.28
C PRO A 289 6.79 13.22 5.46
N ILE A 290 6.98 13.96 6.56
CA ILE A 290 6.28 15.23 6.80
C ILE A 290 6.55 16.29 5.73
N HIS A 291 7.71 16.27 5.06
CA HIS A 291 8.02 17.22 3.99
C HIS A 291 7.10 17.02 2.78
N MET A 292 6.71 15.78 2.50
CA MET A 292 5.77 15.47 1.41
C MET A 292 4.42 16.18 1.62
N LEU A 293 4.01 16.40 2.87
CA LEU A 293 2.74 17.03 3.25
C LEU A 293 2.82 18.56 3.39
N ALA A 294 4.02 19.13 3.50
CA ALA A 294 4.27 20.51 3.91
C ALA A 294 3.46 21.54 3.08
N HIS A 295 3.41 21.34 1.76
CA HIS A 295 2.76 22.24 0.81
C HIS A 295 1.24 22.01 0.68
N ARG A 296 0.68 21.01 1.37
CA ARG A 296 -0.76 20.66 1.33
C ARG A 296 -1.43 20.72 2.69
N CYS A 297 -0.85 21.46 3.63
CA CYS A 297 -1.41 21.69 4.95
C CYS A 297 -2.71 22.54 4.95
N ASN A 298 -3.30 22.84 3.79
CA ASN A 298 -4.63 23.44 3.68
C ASN A 298 -5.76 22.38 3.76
N ARG A 299 -5.46 21.10 3.50
CA ARG A 299 -6.45 20.02 3.57
C ARG A 299 -6.65 19.50 5.01
N PRO A 300 -7.89 19.34 5.51
CA PRO A 300 -8.13 18.86 6.87
C PRO A 300 -7.52 17.49 7.19
N ILE A 301 -7.57 16.54 6.25
CA ILE A 301 -6.95 15.21 6.43
C ILE A 301 -5.43 15.33 6.58
N VAL A 302 -4.79 16.11 5.71
CA VAL A 302 -3.34 16.33 5.74
C VAL A 302 -2.92 17.00 7.05
N GLN A 303 -3.65 18.01 7.51
CA GLN A 303 -3.40 18.69 8.79
C GLN A 303 -3.43 17.72 9.98
N GLN A 304 -4.40 16.79 10.01
CA GLN A 304 -4.46 15.77 11.06
C GLN A 304 -3.22 14.88 11.04
N ILE A 305 -2.78 14.42 9.86
CA ILE A 305 -1.58 13.59 9.72
C ILE A 305 -0.32 14.37 10.11
N VAL A 306 -0.19 15.64 9.71
CA VAL A 306 0.92 16.51 10.11
C VAL A 306 0.98 16.69 11.63
N ILE A 307 -0.16 16.87 12.31
CA ILE A 307 -0.21 16.93 13.78
C ILE A 307 0.32 15.63 14.39
N LEU A 308 -0.08 14.47 13.87
CA LEU A 308 0.39 13.17 14.37
C LEU A 308 1.91 13.00 14.17
N LEU A 309 2.43 13.36 13.01
CA LEU A 309 3.88 13.32 12.73
C LEU A 309 4.66 14.28 13.66
N LEU A 310 4.16 15.49 13.89
CA LEU A 310 4.78 16.46 14.80
C LEU A 310 4.72 16.02 16.26
N LYS A 311 3.67 15.33 16.69
CA LYS A 311 3.60 14.74 18.04
C LYS A 311 4.63 13.62 18.22
N ALA A 312 4.79 12.78 17.21
CA ALA A 312 5.73 11.66 17.25
C ALA A 312 7.21 12.08 17.10
N TYR A 313 7.48 13.15 16.35
CA TYR A 313 8.83 13.67 16.15
C TYR A 313 8.86 15.22 16.05
N PRO A 314 8.74 15.95 17.17
CA PRO A 314 8.61 17.40 17.16
C PRO A 314 9.86 18.14 16.66
N GLU A 315 11.04 17.52 16.74
CA GLU A 315 12.29 18.10 16.25
C GLU A 315 12.41 18.09 14.73
N CYS A 316 11.53 17.36 14.01
CA CYS A 316 11.54 17.31 12.55
C CYS A 316 11.45 18.70 11.89
N VAL A 317 10.85 19.68 12.57
CA VAL A 317 10.72 21.07 12.09
C VAL A 317 12.07 21.73 11.82
N GLN A 318 13.14 21.26 12.48
CA GLN A 318 14.51 21.77 12.33
C GLN A 318 15.30 21.04 11.24
N VAL A 319 14.77 19.93 10.72
CA VAL A 319 15.43 19.14 9.69
C VAL A 319 15.35 19.88 8.36
N LYS A 320 16.51 20.07 7.73
CA LYS A 320 16.62 20.62 6.38
C LYS A 320 16.61 19.46 5.38
N ALA A 321 15.85 19.61 4.30
CA ALA A 321 15.67 18.59 3.28
C ALA A 321 15.59 19.23 1.89
N GLY A 322 16.42 18.71 0.96
CA GLY A 322 16.60 19.21 -0.40
C GLY A 322 16.69 20.74 -0.56
N ASN A 323 16.59 21.19 -1.81
CA ASN A 323 16.55 22.62 -2.16
C ASN A 323 15.11 23.12 -2.39
N VAL A 324 14.18 22.22 -2.71
CA VAL A 324 12.83 22.56 -3.20
C VAL A 324 11.85 22.84 -2.06
N TYR A 325 11.93 22.09 -0.95
CA TYR A 325 11.00 22.23 0.18
C TYR A 325 11.74 22.69 1.43
N SER A 326 12.25 23.92 1.38
CA SER A 326 13.03 24.48 2.48
C SER A 326 12.22 24.71 3.76
N GLU A 327 12.81 24.32 4.90
CA GLU A 327 12.44 24.60 6.29
C GLU A 327 10.94 24.50 6.63
N LEU A 328 10.52 23.39 7.23
CA LEU A 328 9.13 23.19 7.72
C LEU A 328 8.61 24.34 8.61
N SER A 329 9.51 25.06 9.30
CA SER A 329 9.17 26.26 10.08
C SER A 329 8.58 27.42 9.28
N ARG A 330 8.75 27.43 7.95
CA ARG A 330 8.17 28.44 7.05
C ARG A 330 6.72 28.12 6.70
N VAL A 331 6.31 26.86 6.79
CA VAL A 331 4.94 26.43 6.52
C VAL A 331 4.01 27.03 7.57
N ARG A 332 3.07 27.88 7.13
CA ARG A 332 2.20 28.68 8.02
C ARG A 332 1.44 27.83 9.05
N PHE A 333 0.95 26.65 8.64
CA PHE A 333 0.26 25.72 9.52
C PHE A 333 1.21 25.17 10.60
N ILE A 334 2.32 24.57 10.19
CA ILE A 334 3.33 23.99 11.10
C ILE A 334 3.84 25.04 12.08
N ARG A 335 4.18 26.24 11.60
CA ARG A 335 4.64 27.35 12.46
C ARG A 335 3.66 27.72 13.59
N ARG A 336 2.36 27.60 13.34
CA ARG A 336 1.31 27.93 14.34
C ARG A 336 1.03 26.78 15.29
N VAL A 337 1.04 25.55 14.79
CA VAL A 337 0.64 24.36 15.53
C VAL A 337 1.80 23.77 16.34
N HIS A 338 3.04 23.89 15.86
CA HIS A 338 4.22 23.31 16.52
C HIS A 338 4.41 23.78 17.97
N PRO A 339 4.32 25.08 18.33
CA PRO A 339 4.43 25.50 19.73
C PRO A 339 3.31 24.94 20.63
N LEU A 340 2.11 24.73 20.08
CA LEU A 340 0.99 24.15 20.82
C LEU A 340 1.22 22.66 21.09
N ILE A 341 1.78 21.95 20.11
CA ILE A 341 2.19 20.54 20.28
C ILE A 341 3.27 20.43 21.35
N LEU A 342 4.29 21.28 21.34
CA LEU A 342 5.33 21.28 22.38
C LEU A 342 4.75 21.52 23.78
N ALA A 343 3.79 22.43 23.92
CA ALA A 343 3.11 22.68 25.18
C ALA A 343 2.25 21.47 25.63
N GLU A 344 1.55 20.81 24.70
CA GLU A 344 0.80 19.59 24.99
C GLU A 344 1.72 18.44 25.44
N LEU A 345 2.83 18.22 24.75
CA LEU A 345 3.81 17.18 25.08
C LEU A 345 4.47 17.43 26.45
N ALA A 346 4.77 18.68 26.80
CA ALA A 346 5.31 19.03 28.11
C ALA A 346 4.32 18.69 29.25
N ILE A 347 3.01 18.88 29.02
CA ILE A 347 1.98 18.47 29.97
C ILE A 347 1.92 16.94 30.09
N GLU A 348 1.98 16.22 28.97
CA GLU A 348 2.00 14.75 28.98
C GLU A 348 3.22 14.18 29.73
N GLU A 349 4.39 14.80 29.56
CA GLU A 349 5.60 14.47 30.32
C GLU A 349 5.43 14.74 31.82
N GLU A 350 4.88 15.90 32.21
CA GLU A 350 4.60 16.21 33.63
C GLU A 350 3.63 15.19 34.24
N ILE A 351 2.55 14.83 33.53
CA ILE A 351 1.60 13.80 33.97
C ILE A 351 2.31 12.46 34.18
N ALA A 352 3.13 12.02 33.21
CA ALA A 352 3.86 10.75 33.30
C ALA A 352 4.82 10.73 34.50
N LEU A 353 5.59 11.81 34.69
CA LEU A 353 6.51 11.94 35.83
C LEU A 353 5.77 11.89 37.17
N LEU A 354 4.64 12.59 37.29
CA LEU A 354 3.83 12.62 38.50
C LEU A 354 3.25 11.23 38.83
N VAL A 355 2.73 10.51 37.83
CA VAL A 355 2.23 9.14 37.98
C VAL A 355 3.36 8.20 38.43
N GLN A 356 4.53 8.27 37.78
CA GLN A 356 5.69 7.46 38.14
C GLN A 356 6.18 7.76 39.57
N CYS A 357 6.28 9.04 39.94
CA CYS A 357 6.67 9.44 41.30
C CYS A 357 5.67 8.93 42.33
N SER A 358 4.37 8.98 42.02
CA SER A 358 3.33 8.47 42.90
C SER A 358 3.46 6.96 43.08
N GLN A 359 3.70 6.20 42.02
CA GLN A 359 3.90 4.75 42.10
C GLN A 359 5.15 4.41 42.93
N ASN A 360 6.27 5.09 42.68
CA ASN A 360 7.50 4.88 43.46
C ASN A 360 7.28 5.13 44.96
N MET A 361 6.45 6.11 45.33
CA MET A 361 6.10 6.39 46.72
C MET A 361 5.24 5.28 47.33
N VAL A 362 4.36 4.65 46.55
CA VAL A 362 3.58 3.47 46.98
C VAL A 362 4.50 2.27 47.14
N ASP A 363 5.33 1.96 46.15
CA ASP A 363 6.25 0.81 46.20
C ASP A 363 7.24 0.92 47.38
N ALA A 364 7.69 2.14 47.69
CA ALA A 364 8.54 2.39 48.85
C ALA A 364 7.84 2.13 50.20
N THR A 365 6.50 2.12 50.26
CA THR A 365 5.75 1.70 51.46
C THR A 365 5.74 0.19 51.66
N ASP A 366 5.86 -0.57 50.57
CA ASP A 366 5.81 -2.04 50.56
C ASP A 366 7.20 -2.68 50.78
N LEU A 367 8.28 -1.90 50.64
CA LEU A 367 9.64 -2.40 50.85
C LEU A 367 9.80 -2.95 52.29
N PRO A 368 10.15 -4.24 52.45
CA PRO A 368 10.22 -4.88 53.75
C PRO A 368 11.27 -4.20 54.63
N ALA A 369 10.89 -3.85 55.86
CA ALA A 369 11.74 -3.23 56.88
C ALA A 369 12.95 -4.12 57.33
N ASN A 370 13.19 -5.24 56.65
CA ASN A 370 14.19 -6.24 56.96
C ASN A 370 15.63 -5.81 56.62
N ASN A 371 15.81 -4.78 55.78
CA ASN A 371 17.15 -4.26 55.44
C ASN A 371 17.68 -3.16 56.38
N PHE A 372 16.87 -2.66 57.32
CA PHE A 372 17.34 -1.73 58.34
C PHE A 372 17.78 -2.51 59.59
N GLY A 373 19.10 -2.73 59.67
CA GLY A 373 19.75 -3.56 60.68
C GLY A 373 19.35 -3.26 62.13
N THR A 374 19.00 -4.32 62.86
CA THR A 374 18.94 -4.61 64.32
C THR A 374 18.71 -3.51 65.38
N SER A 375 18.43 -2.26 65.03
CA SER A 375 18.17 -1.21 66.01
C SER A 375 16.75 -1.32 66.57
N THR A 376 16.66 -1.60 67.88
CA THR A 376 15.58 -1.26 68.82
C THR A 376 14.12 -1.29 68.29
N GLU A 377 13.41 -2.35 68.67
CA GLU A 377 12.04 -2.73 68.25
C GLU A 377 10.89 -1.69 68.29
N PRO A 378 10.87 -0.60 69.11
CA PRO A 378 9.66 0.24 69.19
C PRO A 378 9.44 1.20 68.02
N ILE A 379 10.48 1.50 67.23
CA ILE A 379 10.45 2.63 66.27
C ILE A 379 9.96 2.19 64.88
N LYS A 380 10.08 0.90 64.52
CA LYS A 380 9.78 0.40 63.16
C LYS A 380 8.32 0.61 62.74
N GLY A 381 7.35 0.49 63.66
CA GLY A 381 5.93 0.63 63.34
C GLY A 381 5.50 2.07 63.00
N LEU A 382 6.13 3.07 63.63
CA LEU A 382 5.73 4.47 63.45
C LEU A 382 6.17 5.03 62.09
N HIS A 383 7.36 4.61 61.62
CA HIS A 383 7.90 5.06 60.33
C HIS A 383 7.09 4.51 59.15
N SER A 384 6.66 3.25 59.20
CA SER A 384 5.80 2.67 58.16
C SER A 384 4.45 3.39 58.11
N SER A 385 3.77 3.60 59.24
CA SER A 385 2.48 4.31 59.25
C SER A 385 2.56 5.76 58.74
N LEU A 386 3.65 6.46 59.07
CA LEU A 386 3.86 7.84 58.63
C LEU A 386 4.16 7.89 57.13
N PHE A 387 5.03 7.00 56.64
CA PHE A 387 5.39 6.95 55.23
C PHE A 387 4.20 6.57 54.36
N ASN A 388 3.35 5.62 54.79
CA ASN A 388 2.10 5.27 54.11
C ASN A 388 1.15 6.48 54.04
N SER A 389 1.05 7.25 55.13
CA SER A 389 0.21 8.46 55.15
C SER A 389 0.74 9.54 54.21
N VAL A 390 2.07 9.73 54.14
CA VAL A 390 2.70 10.70 53.22
C VAL A 390 2.54 10.25 51.77
N SER A 391 2.73 8.97 51.48
CA SER A 391 2.52 8.38 50.16
C SER A 391 1.08 8.59 49.69
N GLU A 392 0.10 8.33 50.55
CA GLU A 392 -1.31 8.54 50.24
C GLU A 392 -1.67 10.01 50.02
N VAL A 393 -1.14 10.92 50.84
CA VAL A 393 -1.34 12.37 50.64
C VAL A 393 -0.72 12.83 49.32
N PHE A 394 0.48 12.34 48.98
CA PHE A 394 1.15 12.66 47.73
C PHE A 394 0.36 12.14 46.53
N ARG A 395 -0.12 10.89 46.57
CA ARG A 395 -0.98 10.29 45.55
C ARG A 395 -2.26 11.12 45.32
N CYS A 396 -2.96 11.48 46.39
CA CYS A 396 -4.14 12.36 46.30
C CYS A 396 -3.83 13.73 45.70
N TRP A 397 -2.68 14.31 46.05
CA TRP A 397 -2.23 15.58 45.47
C TRP A 397 -1.90 15.44 43.98
N VAL A 398 -1.23 14.36 43.57
CA VAL A 398 -0.94 14.03 42.16
C VAL A 398 -2.25 13.90 41.37
N GLU A 399 -3.21 13.14 41.89
CA GLU A 399 -4.54 12.97 41.25
C GLU A 399 -5.26 14.32 41.09
N LEU A 400 -5.22 15.17 42.12
CA LEU A 400 -5.82 16.51 42.06
C LEU A 400 -5.12 17.41 41.05
N ARG A 401 -3.78 17.37 40.98
CA ARG A 401 -2.99 18.16 40.03
C ARG A 401 -3.26 17.74 38.58
N ILE A 402 -3.27 16.42 38.33
CA ILE A 402 -3.55 15.87 37.00
C ILE A 402 -4.97 16.23 36.56
N SER A 403 -5.97 15.96 37.40
CA SER A 403 -7.39 16.16 37.05
C SER A 403 -7.83 17.62 37.06
N GLY A 404 -7.31 18.43 37.99
CA GLY A 404 -7.74 19.81 38.23
C GLY A 404 -7.04 20.84 37.34
N ASP A 405 -5.77 20.61 37.01
CA ASP A 405 -4.97 21.62 36.30
C ASP A 405 -4.49 21.11 34.93
N LEU A 406 -3.78 19.98 34.90
CA LEU A 406 -3.05 19.54 33.71
C LEU A 406 -3.98 19.05 32.59
N LEU A 407 -5.00 18.25 32.90
CA LEU A 407 -5.96 17.77 31.89
C LEU A 407 -6.78 18.90 31.26
N PRO A 408 -7.35 19.85 32.03
CA PRO A 408 -8.00 21.04 31.44
C PRO A 408 -7.06 21.87 30.57
N GLU A 409 -5.81 22.07 31.00
CA GLU A 409 -4.81 22.81 30.22
C GLU A 409 -4.49 22.09 28.90
N LYS A 410 -4.30 20.77 28.93
CA LYS A 410 -4.14 19.93 27.74
C LYS A 410 -5.32 20.11 26.77
N GLN A 411 -6.56 20.08 27.27
CA GLN A 411 -7.77 20.26 26.46
C GLN A 411 -7.84 21.63 25.79
N ILE A 412 -7.30 22.68 26.41
CA ILE A 412 -7.20 24.02 25.82
C ILE A 412 -6.30 23.99 24.57
N TYR A 413 -5.11 23.39 24.66
CA TYR A 413 -4.20 23.28 23.51
C TYR A 413 -4.79 22.42 22.38
N GLN A 414 -5.44 21.30 22.73
CA GLN A 414 -6.16 20.46 21.77
C GLN A 414 -7.29 21.23 21.06
N SER A 415 -8.04 22.05 21.81
CA SER A 415 -9.08 22.91 21.26
C SER A 415 -8.51 23.97 20.32
N TYR A 416 -7.35 24.57 20.65
CA TYR A 416 -6.68 25.51 19.75
C TYR A 416 -6.19 24.85 18.47
N MET A 417 -5.56 23.67 18.55
CA MET A 417 -5.14 22.91 17.36
C MET A 417 -6.32 22.57 16.46
N LYS A 418 -7.43 22.07 17.04
CA LYS A 418 -8.67 21.80 16.30
C LYS A 418 -9.22 23.07 15.65
N GLY A 419 -9.17 24.20 16.36
CA GLY A 419 -9.56 25.51 15.83
C GLY A 419 -8.73 25.91 14.60
N PHE A 420 -7.41 25.68 14.61
CA PHE A 420 -6.56 25.96 13.46
C PHE A 420 -6.86 25.07 12.26
N CYS A 421 -7.19 23.79 12.47
CA CYS A 421 -7.60 22.91 11.38
C CYS A 421 -8.87 23.42 10.70
N ASN A 422 -9.85 23.87 11.48
CA ASN A 422 -11.12 24.39 10.94
C ASN A 422 -10.98 25.72 10.18
N ILE A 423 -10.04 26.59 10.57
CA ILE A 423 -9.86 27.92 9.94
C ILE A 423 -9.23 27.80 8.54
N MET A 424 -8.43 26.77 8.31
CA MET A 424 -7.65 26.60 7.10
C MET A 424 -8.38 25.80 6.01
N ASP A 425 -9.61 25.36 6.28
CA ASP A 425 -10.52 24.69 5.34
C ASP A 425 -11.11 25.66 4.31
N VAL A 426 -10.25 26.52 3.76
CA VAL A 426 -10.58 27.37 2.62
C VAL A 426 -10.46 26.47 1.39
N SER A 427 -11.56 26.37 0.62
CA SER A 427 -11.67 25.52 -0.58
C SER A 427 -10.38 25.46 -1.38
N ASP A 428 -9.94 24.24 -1.74
CA ASP A 428 -8.76 23.97 -2.57
C ASP A 428 -8.74 24.88 -3.81
N GLU A 429 -9.91 25.23 -4.37
CA GLU A 429 -10.05 26.12 -5.52
C GLU A 429 -9.51 27.55 -5.28
N ILE A 430 -9.63 28.07 -4.06
CA ILE A 430 -9.15 29.42 -3.72
C ILE A 430 -7.65 29.39 -3.45
N ALA A 431 -7.13 28.33 -2.83
CA ALA A 431 -5.69 28.17 -2.63
C ALA A 431 -4.96 28.12 -3.98
N GLU A 432 -5.57 27.47 -4.99
CA GLU A 432 -5.03 27.42 -6.35
C GLU A 432 -4.96 28.76 -7.06
N LEU A 433 -5.81 29.74 -6.71
CA LEU A 433 -5.78 31.07 -7.31
C LEU A 433 -4.68 31.98 -6.75
N VAL A 434 -4.09 31.63 -5.59
CA VAL A 434 -3.14 32.50 -4.88
C VAL A 434 -1.68 32.08 -5.14
N ASP A 435 -1.42 30.83 -5.52
CA ASP A 435 -0.06 30.27 -5.65
C ASP A 435 0.68 30.64 -6.96
N TRP A 436 0.03 31.34 -7.91
CA TRP A 436 0.63 31.65 -9.21
C TRP A 436 1.51 32.91 -9.24
N ASP A 437 1.50 33.73 -8.18
CA ASP A 437 2.13 35.06 -8.21
C ASP A 437 3.48 35.16 -7.46
N GLU A 438 3.95 34.11 -6.78
CA GLU A 438 5.22 34.16 -6.01
C GLU A 438 6.47 33.69 -6.79
N ALA A 439 6.34 33.29 -8.07
CA ALA A 439 7.45 32.72 -8.84
C ALA A 439 8.25 33.71 -9.73
N ASP A 440 7.84 34.98 -9.86
CA ASP A 440 8.37 35.86 -10.91
C ASP A 440 9.42 36.91 -10.44
N ASP A 441 9.83 36.91 -9.18
CA ASP A 441 10.75 37.93 -8.64
C ASP A 441 12.25 37.57 -8.69
N ASN A 442 12.64 36.45 -9.32
CA ASN A 442 14.05 36.04 -9.43
C ASN A 442 14.70 36.28 -10.80
N ASP A 443 14.01 36.93 -11.74
CA ASP A 443 14.50 37.13 -13.12
C ASP A 443 15.24 38.47 -13.36
N LEU A 444 15.85 39.07 -12.32
CA LEU A 444 16.56 40.36 -12.44
C LEU A 444 18.07 40.32 -12.12
N ASN A 445 18.75 39.20 -12.36
CA ASN A 445 20.22 39.15 -12.32
C ASN A 445 20.86 38.65 -13.64
N GLU A 446 20.24 38.93 -14.79
CA GLU A 446 20.94 38.90 -16.08
C GLU A 446 21.77 40.20 -16.25
N ILE A 447 22.95 40.22 -15.63
CA ILE A 447 24.03 41.15 -15.97
C ILE A 447 25.24 40.30 -16.36
N GLY A 448 25.59 40.32 -17.64
CA GLY A 448 26.93 39.98 -18.10
C GLY A 448 26.99 39.15 -19.37
N GLU A 449 26.66 39.76 -20.49
CA GLU A 449 27.18 39.38 -21.81
C GLU A 449 28.71 39.27 -21.74
N GLU A 450 29.28 38.08 -21.97
CA GLU A 450 30.55 37.96 -22.70
C GLU A 450 30.48 36.74 -23.63
N ASP A 451 30.55 37.07 -24.92
CA ASP A 451 30.74 36.20 -26.07
C ASP A 451 31.86 35.17 -25.85
N ASP A 452 31.60 33.90 -26.17
CA ASP A 452 32.58 33.01 -26.80
C ASP A 452 31.91 31.81 -27.48
N ASN A 453 31.28 32.12 -28.60
CA ASN A 453 31.47 31.48 -29.90
C ASN A 453 32.32 30.17 -29.94
N LEU A 454 31.68 29.00 -29.83
CA LEU A 454 32.16 27.78 -30.49
C LEU A 454 30.99 26.92 -30.97
N ASN A 455 30.86 26.88 -32.30
CA ASN A 455 30.12 25.88 -33.06
C ASN A 455 30.31 24.47 -32.49
N ARG A 456 29.22 23.78 -32.15
CA ARG A 456 29.25 22.32 -32.05
C ARG A 456 27.95 21.74 -32.58
N ASP A 457 28.14 21.01 -33.68
CA ASP A 457 27.13 20.38 -34.51
C ASP A 457 26.24 19.40 -33.74
N GLU A 458 24.95 19.49 -34.06
CA GLU A 458 23.94 18.47 -33.85
C GLU A 458 24.27 17.21 -34.68
N ASN A 459 24.51 16.06 -34.02
CA ASN A 459 24.17 14.71 -34.52
C ASN A 459 24.82 13.62 -33.63
N LEU A 460 24.10 13.14 -32.62
CA LEU A 460 24.43 11.88 -31.94
C LEU A 460 23.15 11.17 -31.47
N TYR A 461 22.46 10.52 -32.40
CA TYR A 461 21.67 9.31 -32.15
C TYR A 461 21.67 8.49 -33.44
N ASN A 462 22.58 7.51 -33.51
CA ASN A 462 22.46 6.23 -34.21
C ASN A 462 23.85 5.62 -34.45
N ASN A 463 23.92 4.29 -34.29
CA ASN A 463 25.00 3.36 -34.66
C ASN A 463 25.99 2.99 -33.55
N PHE A 464 25.63 1.97 -32.77
CA PHE A 464 26.58 0.98 -32.27
C PHE A 464 26.28 -0.34 -32.96
N GLU A 465 26.92 -0.55 -34.11
CA GLU A 465 27.19 -1.87 -34.67
C GLU A 465 28.70 -1.99 -34.81
N ASP A 466 29.19 -3.13 -34.32
CA ASP A 466 30.19 -3.98 -34.97
C ASP A 466 31.64 -3.47 -35.10
N GLU A 467 32.53 -4.12 -34.34
CA GLU A 467 33.67 -4.91 -34.84
C GLU A 467 34.80 -4.94 -33.78
N GLY A 468 35.44 -6.11 -33.62
CA GLY A 468 36.85 -6.12 -33.25
C GLY A 468 37.36 -7.31 -32.46
N ASP A 469 37.49 -8.45 -33.14
CA ASP A 469 38.40 -9.54 -32.77
C ASP A 469 39.80 -9.02 -32.38
N ARG A 470 40.35 -9.53 -31.28
CA ARG A 470 41.80 -9.54 -31.03
C ARG A 470 42.25 -10.85 -30.40
N ASP A 471 42.73 -11.72 -31.28
CA ASP A 471 43.70 -12.77 -30.97
C ASP A 471 44.95 -12.20 -30.31
N GLY A 472 45.50 -12.93 -29.35
CA GLY A 472 46.76 -12.58 -28.70
C GLY A 472 47.22 -13.58 -27.65
N ASP A 473 47.52 -14.81 -28.07
CA ASP A 473 48.45 -15.70 -27.35
C ASP A 473 49.86 -15.08 -27.40
N PRO A 474 50.68 -15.22 -26.33
CA PRO A 474 51.72 -16.23 -26.45
C PRO A 474 52.05 -16.98 -25.15
N SER A 475 52.10 -18.30 -25.30
CA SER A 475 52.95 -19.21 -24.55
C SER A 475 54.42 -18.76 -24.43
N VAL A 476 55.09 -19.12 -23.32
CA VAL A 476 56.28 -20.01 -23.25
C VAL A 476 57.00 -19.91 -21.88
N ASP A 477 57.10 -21.09 -21.24
CA ASP A 477 58.14 -21.66 -20.36
C ASP A 477 58.44 -21.20 -18.91
N ASN A 478 58.11 -22.13 -18.00
CA ASN A 478 58.98 -22.89 -17.07
C ASN A 478 60.12 -22.19 -16.29
N LEU A 479 60.15 -22.48 -14.97
CA LEU A 479 61.26 -22.79 -14.03
C LEU A 479 60.84 -22.30 -12.63
N GLY A 480 60.42 -23.13 -11.66
CA GLY A 480 61.25 -23.99 -10.80
C GLY A 480 60.85 -23.71 -9.32
N PRO A 481 60.94 -24.68 -8.38
CA PRO A 481 60.54 -24.49 -6.98
C PRO A 481 61.74 -24.24 -6.06
N ASP A 482 61.63 -23.28 -5.13
CA ASP A 482 62.49 -23.08 -3.94
C ASP A 482 61.65 -22.24 -2.95
N GLU A 483 61.23 -22.74 -1.78
CA GLU A 483 61.95 -22.86 -0.48
C GLU A 483 62.35 -21.52 0.20
N PHE A 484 62.04 -21.44 1.51
CA PHE A 484 62.34 -20.41 2.52
C PHE A 484 61.45 -19.14 2.51
N SER A 485 60.98 -18.59 3.64
CA SER A 485 61.33 -18.75 5.05
C SER A 485 60.18 -18.32 5.97
N GLU A 486 60.20 -18.94 7.14
CA GLU A 486 59.58 -18.54 8.41
C GLU A 486 59.66 -17.04 8.70
N ALA A 487 58.56 -16.47 9.20
CA ALA A 487 58.59 -15.30 10.07
C ALA A 487 57.47 -15.44 11.11
N GLU A 488 57.94 -15.55 12.35
CA GLU A 488 57.22 -15.56 13.61
C GLU A 488 56.32 -14.31 13.74
N ILE A 489 55.08 -14.51 14.19
CA ILE A 489 54.33 -13.46 14.89
C ILE A 489 53.77 -14.10 16.16
N ASP A 490 54.44 -13.74 17.26
CA ASP A 490 54.08 -14.05 18.64
C ASP A 490 52.78 -13.34 19.07
N ASP A 491 51.92 -14.12 19.73
CA ASP A 491 51.27 -13.84 21.02
C ASP A 491 50.93 -12.40 21.41
N VAL A 492 49.65 -12.03 21.28
CA VAL A 492 48.86 -11.38 22.36
C VAL A 492 47.38 -11.75 22.17
N VAL A 493 46.89 -12.75 22.90
CA VAL A 493 45.45 -12.93 23.13
C VAL A 493 45.23 -12.77 24.63
N ASP A 494 44.64 -11.63 25.00
CA ASP A 494 44.19 -11.38 26.36
C ASP A 494 43.03 -12.30 26.71
N ASP A 495 43.20 -13.01 27.83
CA ASP A 495 42.19 -13.76 28.54
C ASP A 495 40.96 -12.86 28.87
N ILE A 496 39.79 -13.24 28.36
CA ILE A 496 38.51 -12.83 28.95
C ILE A 496 37.79 -14.10 29.37
N ASP A 497 37.76 -14.31 30.68
CA ASP A 497 37.01 -15.34 31.39
C ASP A 497 35.51 -15.28 31.03
N GLU A 498 35.04 -16.25 30.27
CA GLU A 498 33.62 -16.60 30.17
C GLU A 498 33.19 -17.35 31.45
N GLN A 499 32.67 -16.60 32.42
CA GLN A 499 31.81 -17.18 33.46
C GLN A 499 30.37 -17.22 32.94
N VAL A 500 29.98 -18.39 32.43
CA VAL A 500 28.58 -18.74 32.16
C VAL A 500 27.94 -19.15 33.49
N GLU A 501 27.31 -18.19 34.18
CA GLU A 501 26.33 -18.51 35.22
C GLU A 501 24.97 -18.77 34.56
N HIS A 502 24.54 -20.03 34.66
CA HIS A 502 23.18 -20.47 34.38
C HIS A 502 22.22 -19.87 35.41
N GLU A 503 21.55 -18.76 35.08
CA GLU A 503 20.35 -18.33 35.79
C GLU A 503 19.10 -18.90 35.10
N THR A 504 18.35 -19.65 35.88
CA THR A 504 17.05 -20.24 35.56
C THR A 504 16.02 -19.15 35.33
N GLY A 505 15.47 -19.08 34.12
CA GLY A 505 14.39 -18.17 33.78
C GLY A 505 13.11 -18.46 34.59
N GLU A 506 12.76 -17.54 35.47
CA GLU A 506 11.39 -17.38 35.96
C GLU A 506 10.57 -16.64 34.89
N GLU A 507 9.53 -17.32 34.42
CA GLU A 507 8.54 -16.87 33.45
C GLU A 507 7.67 -15.78 34.09
N VAL A 508 8.07 -14.52 33.97
CA VAL A 508 7.23 -13.38 34.34
C VAL A 508 6.27 -13.09 33.18
N ARG A 509 5.00 -13.47 33.37
CA ARG A 509 3.88 -13.00 32.56
C ARG A 509 3.83 -11.48 32.63
N SER A 510 4.09 -10.83 31.51
CA SER A 510 3.75 -9.42 31.27
C SER A 510 2.25 -9.33 30.99
N ASP A 511 1.46 -9.04 32.02
CA ASP A 511 0.07 -8.66 31.86
C ASP A 511 -0.01 -7.23 31.31
N ASP A 512 -0.81 -7.13 30.26
CA ASP A 512 -1.18 -5.97 29.46
C ASP A 512 -1.94 -4.95 30.33
N LEU A 513 -1.30 -3.83 30.68
CA LEU A 513 -1.95 -2.69 31.35
C LEU A 513 -2.46 -1.71 30.28
N THR A 514 -3.64 -2.01 29.75
CA THR A 514 -4.42 -1.05 28.95
C THR A 514 -5.08 -0.02 29.88
N LEU A 515 -4.90 1.25 29.50
CA LEU A 515 -5.32 2.44 30.25
C LEU A 515 -6.80 2.79 29.97
N GLU A 516 -7.68 1.78 30.00
CA GLU A 516 -9.14 1.89 29.84
C GLU A 516 -9.83 1.24 31.03
N ASN A 517 -10.01 1.96 32.16
CA ASN A 517 -11.01 1.62 33.21
C ASN A 517 -11.09 2.66 34.36
N VAL A 518 -11.26 3.96 34.06
CA VAL A 518 -11.53 4.99 35.09
C VAL A 518 -12.86 5.74 34.91
N TYR A 519 -13.66 5.44 33.88
CA TYR A 519 -14.95 6.09 33.69
C TYR A 519 -16.11 5.08 33.59
N GLU A 520 -16.55 4.55 34.74
CA GLU A 520 -17.92 4.03 34.92
C GLU A 520 -18.20 3.68 36.39
N LYS A 521 -18.47 4.70 37.24
CA LYS A 521 -19.21 4.51 38.50
C LYS A 521 -19.59 5.84 39.16
N ALA A 522 -20.65 6.46 38.69
CA ALA A 522 -21.38 7.46 39.44
C ALA A 522 -22.83 7.54 38.97
N ASP A 523 -23.62 6.49 39.20
CA ASP A 523 -25.08 6.60 39.21
C ASP A 523 -25.65 5.66 40.26
N GLY A 524 -26.28 6.23 41.28
CA GLY A 524 -26.87 5.48 42.37
C GLY A 524 -27.05 6.27 43.65
N PHE A 525 -27.75 7.41 43.62
CA PHE A 525 -28.36 7.96 44.83
C PHE A 525 -29.87 8.14 44.67
N SER A 526 -30.56 7.33 45.46
CA SER A 526 -31.99 7.32 45.72
C SER A 526 -32.47 8.68 46.25
N THR A 527 -33.56 9.18 45.68
CA THR A 527 -34.37 10.25 46.25
C THR A 527 -35.67 9.66 46.79
N GLU A 528 -35.84 9.69 48.10
CA GLU A 528 -37.17 9.73 48.75
C GLU A 528 -37.26 10.98 49.62
N ASP A 529 -38.32 11.73 49.33
CA ASP A 529 -39.27 12.33 50.26
C ASP A 529 -39.30 13.85 50.56
N ALA A 530 -40.53 14.34 50.35
CA ALA A 530 -41.28 15.43 50.97
C ALA A 530 -40.81 16.90 50.94
N GLY A 531 -41.67 17.76 50.36
CA GLY A 531 -41.69 19.19 50.70
C GLY A 531 -42.61 20.07 49.86
N ARG A 532 -43.89 20.16 50.25
CA ARG A 532 -44.85 21.20 49.81
C ARG A 532 -44.27 22.60 50.04
N GLU A 533 -44.48 23.51 49.09
CA GLU A 533 -45.01 24.85 49.40
C GLU A 533 -45.62 25.53 48.16
N HIS A 534 -46.79 26.13 48.38
CA HIS A 534 -47.53 26.98 47.46
C HIS A 534 -46.89 28.36 47.43
N GLU A 535 -46.67 28.96 46.25
CA GLU A 535 -46.92 30.40 46.10
C GLU A 535 -47.12 30.84 44.64
N THR A 536 -47.80 31.97 44.55
CA THR A 536 -48.62 32.49 43.47
C THR A 536 -47.92 33.51 42.56
N VAL A 537 -48.36 33.57 41.30
CA VAL A 537 -48.56 34.79 40.47
C VAL A 537 -47.29 35.55 40.00
N ASN A 538 -47.01 35.56 38.68
CA ASN A 538 -47.44 36.65 37.80
C ASN A 538 -47.26 36.39 36.30
N ARG A 539 -48.25 36.86 35.53
CA ARG A 539 -48.33 36.91 34.06
C ARG A 539 -47.54 38.09 33.49
N ARG A 540 -46.89 37.86 32.34
CA ARG A 540 -46.72 38.71 31.13
C ARG A 540 -45.51 38.10 30.39
N GLY A 541 -45.60 37.46 29.22
CA GLY A 541 -46.44 37.71 28.06
C GLY A 541 -45.52 38.18 26.94
N SER A 542 -45.15 37.29 26.02
CA SER A 542 -44.95 37.60 24.60
C SER A 542 -44.77 36.29 23.83
N ASP A 543 -45.82 35.97 23.09
CA ASP A 543 -45.93 35.05 21.97
C ASP A 543 -44.76 35.18 20.98
N VAL A 544 -44.24 34.06 20.46
CA VAL A 544 -44.02 33.77 19.02
C VAL A 544 -43.83 32.24 18.84
N VAL A 545 -44.90 31.61 18.34
CA VAL A 545 -44.96 30.45 17.42
C VAL A 545 -44.22 29.15 17.76
N ASP A 546 -44.99 28.19 18.29
CA ASP A 546 -44.83 26.75 18.04
C ASP A 546 -45.48 26.40 16.69
N GLU A 547 -44.78 25.69 15.80
CA GLU A 547 -45.38 24.58 15.04
C GLU A 547 -44.32 23.72 14.31
N ILE A 548 -44.46 22.41 14.55
CA ILE A 548 -44.15 21.27 13.68
C ILE A 548 -42.72 20.70 13.71
N VAL A 549 -42.59 19.71 14.59
CA VAL A 549 -41.89 18.43 14.36
C VAL A 549 -42.59 17.66 13.25
N GLN A 550 -41.87 17.31 12.19
CA GLN A 550 -42.06 16.08 11.42
C GLN A 550 -40.77 15.79 10.65
N GLU A 551 -40.03 14.79 11.13
CA GLU A 551 -38.93 14.14 10.43
C GLU A 551 -39.50 13.34 9.25
N GLU A 552 -39.13 13.71 8.03
CA GLU A 552 -39.36 12.89 6.84
C GLU A 552 -38.08 12.13 6.48
N ASN A 553 -38.20 10.81 6.53
CA ASN A 553 -37.33 9.83 5.87
C ASN A 553 -37.06 10.22 4.41
N TRP A 554 -35.81 10.57 4.10
CA TRP A 554 -35.31 10.57 2.73
C TRP A 554 -34.54 9.26 2.47
N ASN A 555 -35.27 8.25 1.99
CA ASN A 555 -34.68 7.19 1.20
C ASN A 555 -34.38 7.76 -0.20
N GLY A 556 -33.10 8.05 -0.45
CA GLY A 556 -32.60 8.42 -1.77
C GLY A 556 -32.37 7.19 -2.64
N GLU A 557 -33.43 6.63 -3.21
CA GLU A 557 -33.35 5.91 -4.49
C GLU A 557 -33.32 6.95 -5.61
N CYS A 558 -32.15 7.19 -6.21
CA CYS A 558 -31.93 7.60 -7.61
C CYS A 558 -30.53 8.19 -7.78
N ALA A 559 -29.54 7.36 -8.14
CA ALA A 559 -28.40 7.75 -8.97
C ALA A 559 -27.52 6.53 -9.31
N SER A 560 -27.85 5.81 -10.40
CA SER A 560 -26.83 5.23 -11.30
C SER A 560 -27.51 4.64 -12.55
N GLN A 561 -27.80 5.48 -13.53
CA GLN A 561 -27.85 5.07 -14.93
C GLN A 561 -27.09 6.11 -15.75
N ILE A 562 -25.77 6.05 -15.61
CA ILE A 562 -24.83 6.48 -16.65
C ILE A 562 -23.94 5.26 -16.85
N VAL A 563 -24.35 4.38 -17.77
CA VAL A 563 -23.50 3.33 -18.31
C VAL A 563 -22.64 4.03 -19.35
N ASP A 564 -21.38 4.28 -19.01
CA ASP A 564 -20.39 4.81 -19.94
C ASP A 564 -19.76 3.62 -20.69
N THR A 565 -20.37 3.25 -21.82
CA THR A 565 -19.84 2.23 -22.74
C THR A 565 -18.77 2.83 -23.63
N ARG A 566 -17.51 2.80 -23.20
CA ARG A 566 -16.33 2.82 -24.11
C ARG A 566 -15.17 2.02 -23.50
N TYR A 567 -15.12 0.74 -23.83
CA TYR A 567 -13.87 -0.03 -23.83
C TYR A 567 -13.21 0.17 -25.20
N ASP A 568 -12.07 0.86 -25.23
CA ASP A 568 -11.19 0.84 -26.39
C ASP A 568 -10.45 -0.51 -26.41
N ALA A 569 -10.97 -1.42 -27.24
CA ALA A 569 -10.16 -2.51 -27.75
C ALA A 569 -8.99 -1.92 -28.53
N TYR A 570 -7.76 -2.34 -28.21
CA TYR A 570 -6.64 -2.22 -29.15
C TYR A 570 -6.97 -3.06 -30.39
N ILE A 571 -7.62 -2.44 -31.38
CA ILE A 571 -7.85 -3.05 -32.69
C ILE A 571 -6.54 -2.93 -33.47
N GLU A 572 -5.69 -3.97 -33.39
CA GLU A 572 -4.84 -4.31 -34.53
C GLU A 572 -5.78 -4.74 -35.66
N VAL A 573 -5.91 -3.90 -36.70
CA VAL A 573 -6.73 -4.21 -37.87
C VAL A 573 -6.00 -5.29 -38.68
N ASP A 574 -6.31 -6.56 -38.41
CA ASP A 574 -5.90 -7.69 -39.24
C ASP A 574 -6.67 -7.64 -40.57
N THR A 575 -5.98 -7.25 -41.64
CA THR A 575 -6.53 -7.29 -43.00
C THR A 575 -6.51 -8.71 -43.55
N CYS A 576 -7.57 -9.47 -43.29
CA CYS A 576 -7.89 -10.70 -44.02
C CYS A 576 -9.29 -10.61 -44.63
N THR A 577 -9.36 -10.10 -45.87
CA THR A 577 -10.12 -10.62 -47.02
C THR A 577 -10.19 -9.56 -48.12
N GLY A 578 -9.61 -9.88 -49.27
CA GLY A 578 -9.70 -9.05 -50.47
C GLY A 578 -11.12 -9.08 -51.03
N GLY A 579 -11.76 -7.91 -51.12
CA GLY A 579 -12.91 -7.72 -52.00
C GLY A 579 -14.04 -6.85 -51.45
N ARG A 580 -13.82 -5.53 -51.33
CA ARG A 580 -14.81 -4.47 -51.57
C ARG A 580 -14.20 -3.08 -51.35
N LYS A 581 -13.59 -2.51 -52.39
CA LYS A 581 -13.04 -1.14 -52.39
C LYS A 581 -14.07 -0.03 -52.65
N GLN A 582 -15.37 -0.35 -52.72
CA GLN A 582 -16.40 0.63 -53.10
C GLN A 582 -17.22 1.21 -51.94
N GLU A 583 -17.35 0.51 -50.81
CA GLU A 583 -18.17 0.98 -49.68
C GLU A 583 -17.40 1.95 -48.74
N ALA A 584 -16.07 1.84 -48.66
CA ALA A 584 -15.25 2.74 -47.85
C ALA A 584 -15.17 4.19 -48.39
N SER A 585 -15.43 4.38 -49.69
CA SER A 585 -15.44 5.72 -50.31
C SER A 585 -16.72 6.50 -50.02
N GLU A 586 -17.84 5.81 -49.77
CA GLU A 586 -19.14 6.44 -49.53
C GLU A 586 -19.23 6.93 -48.08
N PHE A 587 -18.67 6.16 -47.13
CA PHE A 587 -18.61 6.53 -45.71
C PHE A 587 -17.70 7.74 -45.44
N ALA A 588 -16.59 7.87 -46.17
CA ALA A 588 -15.68 9.01 -46.04
C ALA A 588 -16.32 10.33 -46.52
N LEU A 589 -17.19 10.27 -47.53
CA LEU A 589 -17.91 11.44 -48.05
C LEU A 589 -19.04 11.89 -47.12
N GLU A 590 -19.73 10.96 -46.46
CA GLU A 590 -20.76 11.28 -45.46
C GLU A 590 -20.16 11.87 -44.19
N TYR A 591 -18.98 11.41 -43.77
CA TYR A 591 -18.26 11.94 -42.61
C TYR A 591 -17.75 13.38 -42.82
N GLU A 592 -17.23 13.70 -44.01
CA GLU A 592 -16.85 15.09 -44.35
C GLU A 592 -18.07 16.02 -44.49
N ALA A 593 -19.20 15.51 -44.99
CA ALA A 593 -20.44 16.27 -45.09
C ALA A 593 -21.04 16.59 -43.70
N GLY A 594 -20.89 15.69 -42.73
CA GLY A 594 -21.25 15.91 -41.33
C GLY A 594 -20.40 16.99 -40.65
N ARG A 595 -19.08 17.03 -40.95
CA ARG A 595 -18.15 18.00 -40.34
C ARG A 595 -18.36 19.44 -40.85
N LYS A 596 -18.87 19.63 -42.07
CA LYS A 596 -19.18 20.96 -42.64
C LYS A 596 -20.52 21.54 -42.20
N ARG A 597 -21.39 20.78 -41.52
CA ARG A 597 -22.65 21.29 -40.93
C ARG A 597 -22.52 21.75 -39.47
N LYS A 598 -21.38 21.48 -38.82
CA LYS A 598 -21.09 21.83 -37.42
C LYS A 598 -20.07 22.97 -37.26
N ARG A 599 -19.67 23.62 -38.36
CA ARG A 599 -19.00 24.92 -38.41
C ARG A 599 -19.94 25.88 -39.12
#